data_AF-A0A1A9NI07-F1
#
_entry.id   AF-A0A1A9NI07-F1
#
_cell.length_a   1.000
_cell.length_b   1.000
_cell.length_c   1.000
_cell.angle_alpha   90.00
_cell.angle_beta   90.00
_cell.angle_gamma   90.00
#
_symmetry.space_group_name_H-M   'P 1'
#
loop_
_entity.id
_entity.type
_entity.pdbx_description
1 polymer ?
#
loop_
_entity_poly.entity_id
_entity_poly.type
_entity_poly.pdbx_seq_one_letter_code
_entity_poly.pdbx_strand_id
1 'polypeptide(L)' 'MIGNMLRRCWRAVRRLSGDDAYERYLAHHAEHHPDAPPLSREDFFKQWQDTKWKGVKRCC' A
#
# COMPACT_ATOMS: atom_id res chain seq x y z
N MET A 1 -23.53 -4.16 -20.69
CA MET A 1 -23.52 -3.79 -19.25
C MET A 1 -22.59 -4.64 -18.35
N ILE A 2 -21.81 -5.59 -18.88
CA ILE A 2 -20.97 -6.48 -18.04
C ILE A 2 -19.57 -5.89 -17.75
N GLY A 3 -18.98 -5.16 -18.70
CA GLY A 3 -17.62 -4.62 -18.57
C GLY A 3 -17.41 -3.58 -17.45
N ASN A 4 -18.45 -2.84 -17.07
CA ASN A 4 -18.34 -1.86 -15.98
C ASN A 4 -18.39 -2.48 -14.59
N MET A 5 -19.09 -3.61 -14.43
CA MET A 5 -19.12 -4.35 -13.16
C MET A 5 -17.75 -5.01 -12.91
N LEU A 6 -17.18 -5.65 -13.94
CA LEU A 6 -15.83 -6.24 -13.88
C LEU A 6 -14.77 -5.21 -13.50
N ARG A 7 -14.82 -3.99 -14.07
CA ARG A 7 -13.91 -2.89 -13.71
C ARG A 7 -14.06 -2.41 -12.27
N ARG A 8 -15.25 -2.48 -11.68
CA ARG A 8 -15.48 -2.13 -10.26
C ARG A 8 -14.96 -3.23 -9.35
N CYS A 9 -15.29 -4.49 -9.63
CA CYS A 9 -14.79 -5.64 -8.88
C CYS A 9 -13.27 -5.72 -8.93
N TRP A 10 -12.66 -5.51 -10.09
CA TRP A 10 -11.19 -5.50 -10.24
C TRP A 10 -10.51 -4.42 -9.39
N ARG A 11 -11.07 -3.20 -9.37
CA ARG A 11 -10.56 -2.14 -8.48
C ARG A 11 -10.71 -2.49 -6.99
N ALA A 12 -11.83 -3.10 -6.61
CA ALA A 12 -12.03 -3.56 -5.24
C ALA A 12 -11.02 -4.65 -4.85
N VAL A 13 -10.77 -5.61 -5.74
CA VAL A 13 -9.77 -6.66 -5.54
C VAL A 13 -8.37 -6.07 -5.41
N ARG A 14 -7.96 -5.14 -6.29
CA ARG A 14 -6.65 -4.46 -6.19
C ARG A 14 -6.45 -3.73 -4.86
N ARG A 15 -7.51 -3.08 -4.36
CA ARG A 15 -7.48 -2.38 -3.08
C ARG A 15 -7.39 -3.33 -1.89
N LEU A 16 -8.10 -4.45 -1.96
CA LEU A 16 -8.11 -5.49 -0.91
C LEU A 16 -6.81 -6.31 -0.89
N SER A 17 -6.25 -6.62 -2.07
CA SER A 17 -4.98 -7.35 -2.17
C SER A 17 -3.77 -6.49 -1.78
N GLY A 18 -3.92 -5.16 -1.76
CA GLY A 18 -2.81 -4.24 -1.54
C GLY A 18 -1.95 -4.03 -2.77
N ASP A 19 -2.41 -4.43 -3.96
CA ASP A 19 -1.73 -4.16 -5.23
C ASP A 19 -1.60 -2.65 -5.49
N ASP A 20 -2.57 -1.85 -5.00
CA ASP A 20 -2.55 -0.39 -5.03
C ASP A 20 -1.83 0.26 -3.82
N ALA A 21 -1.24 -0.54 -2.92
CA ALA A 21 -0.69 -0.01 -1.66
C ALA A 21 0.44 1.00 -1.90
N TYR A 22 1.30 0.74 -2.90
CA TYR A 22 2.38 1.65 -3.26
C TYR A 22 1.85 2.95 -3.91
N GLU A 23 0.82 2.85 -4.76
CA GLU A 23 0.18 4.02 -5.37
C GLU A 23 -0.44 4.94 -4.30
N ARG A 24 -1.12 4.35 -3.31
CA ARG A 24 -1.66 5.08 -2.15
C ARG A 24 -0.56 5.69 -1.27
N TYR A 25 0.54 4.96 -1.07
CA TYR A 25 1.70 5.49 -0.35
C TYR A 25 2.27 6.72 -1.05
N LEU A 26 2.44 6.69 -2.37
CA LEU A 26 2.94 7.84 -3.13
C LEU A 26 2.01 9.06 -3.04
N ALA A 27 0.69 8.85 -3.15
CA ALA A 27 -0.28 9.94 -2.99
C ALA A 27 -0.17 10.58 -1.60
N HIS A 28 -0.22 9.75 -0.54
CA HIS A 28 -0.06 10.22 0.83
C HIS A 28 1.31 10.88 1.08
N HIS A 29 2.38 10.35 0.49
CA HIS A 29 3.72 10.91 0.60
C HIS A 29 3.81 12.29 -0.07
N ALA A 30 3.20 12.44 -1.25
CA ALA A 30 3.15 13.74 -1.93
C ALA A 30 2.36 14.77 -1.13
N GLU A 31 1.29 14.34 -0.45
CA GLU A 31 0.45 15.22 0.38
C GLU A 31 1.11 15.60 1.73
N HIS A 32 1.79 14.66 2.39
CA HIS A 32 2.29 14.83 3.76
C HIS A 32 3.80 15.04 3.88
N HIS A 33 4.57 14.61 2.88
CA HIS A 33 6.03 14.64 2.88
C HIS A 33 6.58 15.14 1.52
N PRO A 34 6.22 16.34 1.06
CA PRO A 34 6.69 16.86 -0.23
C PRO A 34 8.20 17.11 -0.25
N ASP A 35 8.83 17.34 0.90
CA ASP A 35 10.25 17.69 1.03
C ASP A 35 11.18 16.47 1.06
N ALA A 36 10.64 15.25 1.13
CA ALA A 36 11.41 14.02 1.15
C ALA A 36 11.23 13.24 -0.17
N PRO A 37 12.24 12.50 -0.64
CA PRO A 37 12.03 11.53 -1.72
C PRO A 37 11.21 10.34 -1.18
N PRO A 38 10.19 9.86 -1.93
CA PRO A 38 9.46 8.67 -1.53
C PRO A 38 10.37 7.44 -1.57
N LEU A 39 10.05 6.45 -0.74
CA LEU A 39 10.71 5.14 -0.74
C LEU A 39 10.55 4.46 -2.09
N SER A 40 11.56 3.66 -2.47
CA SER A 40 11.44 2.74 -3.60
C SER A 40 10.31 1.73 -3.32
N ARG A 41 9.74 1.15 -4.39
CA ARG A 41 8.68 0.13 -4.26
C ARG A 41 9.16 -1.04 -3.39
N GLU A 42 10.38 -1.49 -3.60
CA GLU A 42 10.96 -2.62 -2.85
C GLU A 42 11.14 -2.29 -1.37
N ASP A 43 11.67 -1.10 -1.06
CA ASP A 43 11.86 -0.66 0.33
C ASP A 43 10.54 -0.47 1.06
N PHE A 44 9.52 0.06 0.37
CA PHE A 44 8.17 0.17 0.93
C PHE A 44 7.61 -1.21 1.31
N PHE A 45 7.66 -2.19 0.40
CA PHE A 45 7.15 -3.54 0.70
C PHE A 45 8.00 -4.25 1.75
N LYS A 46 9.31 -4.01 1.79
CA LYS A 46 10.18 -4.54 2.82
C LYS A 46 9.82 -3.98 4.20
N GLN A 47 9.66 -2.66 4.33
CA GLN A 47 9.26 -2.01 5.58
C GLN A 47 7.85 -2.42 6.01
N TRP A 48 6.92 -2.58 5.06
CA TRP A 48 5.57 -3.07 5.33
C TRP A 48 5.58 -4.49 5.90
N GLN A 49 6.38 -5.39 5.31
CA GLN A 49 6.57 -6.75 5.81
C GLN A 49 7.26 -6.78 7.17
N ASP A 50 8.32 -5.99 7.35
CA ASP A 50 9.00 -5.82 8.64
C ASP A 50 7.99 -5.38 9.71
N THR A 51 7.14 -4.40 9.42
CA THR A 51 6.12 -3.92 10.37
C THR A 51 5.07 -4.99 10.71
N LYS A 52 4.69 -5.82 9.73
CA LYS A 52 3.68 -6.88 9.90
C LYS A 52 4.22 -8.10 10.65
N TRP A 53 5.47 -8.46 10.41
CA TRP A 53 6.02 -9.77 10.79
C TRP A 53 7.20 -9.70 11.75
N LYS A 54 7.85 -8.53 11.91
CA LYS A 54 8.87 -8.30 12.94
C LYS A 54 8.32 -7.45 14.08
N GLY A 55 8.88 -7.74 15.25
CA GLY A 55 8.43 -7.19 16.53
C GLY A 55 7.58 -8.23 17.25
N VAL A 56 8.23 -9.01 18.12
CA VAL A 56 7.49 -9.73 19.15
C VAL A 56 6.80 -8.67 20.01
N LYS A 57 5.50 -8.45 19.81
CA LYS A 57 4.69 -7.66 20.73
C LYS A 57 4.47 -8.47 21.99
N ARG A 58 5.52 -8.61 22.81
CA ARG A 58 5.39 -9.13 24.16
C ARG A 58 4.55 -8.10 24.91
N CYS A 59 3.34 -8.49 25.31
CA CYS A 59 2.66 -7.81 26.40
C CYS A 59 3.55 -8.02 27.63
N CYS A 60 4.20 -6.95 28.06
CA CYS A 60 4.58 -6.80 29.45
C CYS A 60 3.35 -6.32 30.21
#